data_AF-A0A9E6BBD0-F1
#
_entry.id   AF-A0A9E6BBD0-F1
#
_cell.length_a   1.000
_cell.length_b   1.000
_cell.length_c   1.000
_cell.angle_alpha   90.00
_cell.angle_beta   90.00
_cell.angle_gamma   90.00
#
_symmetry.space_group_name_H-M   'P 1'
#
loop_
_entity.id
_entity.type
_entity.pdbx_description
1 polymer ?
#
loop_
_entity_poly.entity_id
_entity_poly.type
_entity_poly.pdbx_seq_one_letter_code
_entity_poly.pdbx_strand_id
1 'polypeptide(L)'
;MLLRKINHKKGYDLIEYDEGIILLVDPKLAAKLNINEEFDLVKLLADNEEFALQYAMKESIKYLSAAMRTARQTLDNLLKRGVQKKCALMTVEKLVEV
;
A
#
# COMPACT_ATOMS: atom_id res chain seq x y z
N MET A 1 -10.31 -3.67 -7.96
CA MET A 1 -9.42 -2.49 -7.94
C MET A 1 -8.22 -2.83 -8.81
N LEU A 2 -8.03 -2.19 -9.97
CA LEU A 2 -7.01 -2.60 -10.96
C LEU A 2 -5.76 -1.71 -10.90
N LEU A 3 -4.59 -2.35 -10.97
CA LEU A 3 -3.27 -1.72 -10.98
C LEU A 3 -2.67 -1.76 -12.38
N ARG A 4 -2.02 -0.68 -12.80
CA ARG A 4 -1.23 -0.62 -14.05
C ARG A 4 0.13 0.01 -13.79
N LYS A 5 1.20 -0.61 -14.29
CA LYS A 5 2.54 -0.01 -14.26
C LYS A 5 2.61 1.12 -15.29
N ILE A 6 2.93 2.33 -14.84
CA ILE A 6 2.99 3.52 -15.71
C ILE A 6 4.42 3.95 -16.03
N ASN A 7 5.39 3.64 -15.17
CA ASN A 7 6.77 4.08 -15.38
C ASN A 7 7.76 3.26 -14.53
N HIS A 8 9.00 3.14 -15.01
CA HIS A 8 10.12 2.51 -14.30
C HIS A 8 11.25 3.52 -14.15
N LYS A 9 11.66 3.82 -12.91
CA LYS A 9 12.85 4.61 -12.62
C LYS A 9 13.83 3.77 -11.80
N LYS A 10 15.14 4.06 -11.92
CA LYS A 10 16.15 3.36 -11.11
C LYS A 10 15.82 3.51 -9.62
N GLY A 11 15.41 2.41 -8.99
CA GLY A 11 15.05 2.33 -7.57
C GLY A 11 13.55 2.18 -7.27
N TYR A 12 12.64 2.39 -8.24
CA TYR A 12 11.21 2.17 -8.04
C TYR A 12 10.41 2.02 -9.35
N ASP A 13 9.36 1.22 -9.31
CA ASP A 13 8.27 1.20 -10.29
C ASP A 13 7.12 2.09 -9.83
N LEU A 14 6.61 2.89 -10.76
CA LEU A 14 5.41 3.71 -10.58
C LEU A 14 4.21 2.90 -11.05
N ILE A 15 3.30 2.62 -10.14
CA ILE A 15 2.08 1.88 -10.41
C ILE A 15 0.91 2.83 -10.18
N GLU A 16 0.14 3.07 -11.23
CA GLU A 16 -1.10 3.82 -11.16
C GLU A 16 -2.24 2.88 -10.74
N TYR A 17 -2.98 3.34 -9.74
CA TYR A 17 -4.27 2.81 -9.34
C TYR A 17 -5.36 3.82 -9.71
N ASP A 18 -6.55 3.31 -10.05
CA ASP A 18 -7.78 4.04 -10.35
C ASP A 18 -7.87 5.40 -9.62
N GLU A 19 -8.26 6.45 -10.36
CA GLU A 19 -8.27 7.86 -9.92
C GLU A 19 -6.89 8.55 -9.77
N GLY A 20 -5.82 7.99 -10.34
CA GLY A 20 -4.52 8.68 -10.47
C GLY A 20 -3.62 8.57 -9.23
N ILE A 21 -3.83 7.57 -8.38
CA ILE A 21 -2.95 7.32 -7.24
C ILE A 21 -1.69 6.58 -7.72
N ILE A 22 -0.54 7.21 -7.52
CA ILE A 22 0.75 6.65 -7.92
C ILE A 22 1.46 6.01 -6.72
N LEU A 23 1.57 4.69 -6.76
CA LEU A 23 2.36 3.88 -5.83
C LEU A 23 3.81 3.77 -6.33
N LEU A 24 4.74 3.86 -5.39
CA LEU A 24 6.17 3.65 -5.62
C LEU A 24 6.47 2.26 -5.06
N VAL A 25 6.90 1.34 -5.90
CA VAL A 25 7.11 -0.07 -5.55
C VAL A 25 8.56 -0.45 -5.84
N ASP A 26 9.18 -1.25 -4.98
CA ASP A 26 10.53 -1.76 -5.26
C ASP A 26 10.53 -2.54 -6.60
N PRO A 27 11.49 -2.31 -7.51
CA PRO A 27 11.54 -3.00 -8.80
C PRO A 27 11.62 -4.53 -8.68
N LYS A 28 12.26 -5.06 -7.62
CA LYS A 28 12.31 -6.50 -7.34
C LYS A 28 10.94 -7.04 -6.97
N LEU A 29 10.17 -6.26 -6.23
CA LEU A 29 8.81 -6.62 -5.82
C LEU A 29 7.88 -6.54 -7.03
N ALA A 30 7.96 -5.47 -7.84
CA ALA A 30 7.20 -5.36 -9.08
C ALA A 30 7.52 -6.49 -10.08
N ALA A 31 8.78 -6.91 -10.18
CA ALA A 31 9.18 -8.07 -10.99
C ALA A 31 8.63 -9.40 -10.45
N LYS A 32 8.66 -9.63 -9.13
CA LYS A 32 8.05 -10.81 -8.50
C LYS A 32 6.55 -10.90 -8.74
N LEU A 33 5.89 -9.74 -8.79
CA LEU A 33 4.44 -9.63 -8.92
C LEU A 33 3.96 -9.66 -10.38
N ASN A 34 4.89 -9.71 -11.35
CA ASN A 34 4.62 -9.73 -12.79
C ASN A 34 3.58 -8.66 -13.22
N ILE A 35 3.74 -7.43 -12.71
CA ILE A 35 2.80 -6.31 -12.93
C ILE A 35 2.98 -5.77 -14.35
N ASN A 36 2.59 -6.57 -15.34
CA ASN A 36 2.54 -6.22 -16.76
C ASN A 36 1.09 -6.25 -17.30
N GLU A 37 0.15 -6.79 -16.50
CA GLU A 37 -1.28 -6.88 -16.79
C GLU A 37 -2.10 -6.28 -15.64
N GLU A 38 -3.38 -5.99 -15.91
CA GLU A 38 -4.35 -5.50 -14.91
C GLU A 38 -4.38 -6.43 -13.69
N PHE A 39 -3.94 -5.92 -12.53
CA PHE A 39 -3.80 -6.73 -11.31
C PHE A 39 -4.75 -6.24 -10.21
N ASP A 40 -5.37 -7.17 -9.47
CA ASP A 40 -6.25 -6.82 -8.36
C ASP A 40 -5.43 -6.41 -7.12
N LEU A 41 -5.52 -5.14 -6.72
CA LEU A 41 -4.84 -4.60 -5.54
C LEU A 41 -5.20 -5.36 -4.26
N VAL A 42 -6.46 -5.72 -4.06
CA VAL A 42 -6.89 -6.42 -2.84
C VAL A 42 -6.26 -7.81 -2.80
N LYS A 43 -6.19 -8.47 -3.96
CA LYS A 43 -5.48 -9.75 -4.10
C LYS A 43 -3.98 -9.58 -3.84
N LEU A 44 -3.37 -8.49 -4.32
CA LEU A 44 -1.96 -8.20 -4.10
C LEU A 44 -1.63 -7.95 -2.62
N LEU A 45 -2.48 -7.18 -1.94
CA LEU A 45 -2.40 -6.95 -0.50
C LEU A 45 -2.63 -8.23 0.30
N ALA A 46 -3.36 -9.20 -0.27
CA ALA A 46 -3.61 -10.48 0.37
C ALA A 46 -2.48 -11.50 0.16
N ASP A 47 -1.92 -11.54 -1.04
CA ASP A 47 -0.93 -12.53 -1.47
C ASP A 47 0.51 -12.12 -1.09
N ASN A 48 0.74 -10.84 -0.79
CA ASN A 48 2.07 -10.32 -0.51
C ASN A 48 2.10 -9.42 0.74
N GLU A 49 2.48 -10.02 1.87
CA GLU A 49 2.57 -9.35 3.18
C GLU A 49 3.58 -8.18 3.17
N GLU A 50 4.71 -8.32 2.48
CA GLU A 50 5.73 -7.27 2.38
C GLU A 50 5.19 -6.03 1.64
N PHE A 51 4.51 -6.25 0.51
CA PHE A 51 3.83 -5.19 -0.23
C PHE A 51 2.72 -4.54 0.60
N ALA A 52 1.90 -5.35 1.28
CA ALA A 52 0.81 -4.87 2.11
C ALA A 52 1.30 -3.97 3.26
N LEU A 53 2.41 -4.32 3.90
CA LEU A 53 3.02 -3.51 4.95
C LEU A 53 3.58 -2.19 4.40
N GLN A 54 4.24 -2.20 3.23
CA GLN A 54 4.74 -0.99 2.59
C GLN A 54 3.60 -0.05 2.18
N TYR A 55 2.55 -0.59 1.54
CA TYR A 55 1.35 0.14 1.16
C TYR A 55 0.66 0.76 2.40
N ALA A 56 0.44 -0.06 3.43
CA ALA A 56 -0.22 0.38 4.65
C ALA A 56 0.55 1.49 5.37
N MET A 57 1.89 1.38 5.44
CA MET A 57 2.72 2.42 6.05
C MET A 57 2.63 3.74 5.26
N LYS A 58 2.77 3.69 3.94
CA LYS A 58 2.69 4.88 3.07
C LYS A 58 1.33 5.57 3.17
N GLU A 59 0.24 4.81 3.11
CA GLU A 59 -1.11 5.37 3.23
C GLU A 59 -1.41 5.88 4.63
N SER A 60 -0.88 5.25 5.68
CA SER A 60 -1.03 5.76 7.05
C SER A 60 -0.33 7.10 7.24
N ILE A 61 0.90 7.24 6.73
CA ILE A 61 1.64 8.52 6.77
C ILE A 61 0.86 9.61 6.02
N LYS A 62 0.35 9.31 4.83
CA LYS A 62 -0.48 10.24 4.05
C LYS A 62 -1.77 10.61 4.76
N TYR A 63 -2.41 9.67 5.43
CA TYR A 63 -3.66 9.91 6.16
C TYR A 63 -3.45 10.75 7.42
N LEU A 64 -2.34 10.50 8.14
CA LEU A 64 -1.95 11.22 9.35
C LEU A 64 -1.38 12.62 9.06
N SER A 65 -0.77 12.84 7.90
CA SER A 65 -0.25 14.16 7.53
C SER A 65 -1.35 15.18 7.23
N ALA A 66 -2.55 14.73 6.84
CA ALA A 66 -3.67 15.60 6.53
C ALA A 66 -4.38 16.15 7.78
N ALA A 67 -4.41 15.38 8.87
CA ALA A 67 -5.02 15.78 10.14
C ALA A 67 -4.63 14.79 11.25
N MET A 68 -4.72 15.24 12.51
CA MET A 68 -4.57 14.35 13.65
C MET A 68 -5.64 13.24 13.64
N ARG A 69 -5.20 11.99 13.85
CA ARG A 69 -6.07 10.80 13.90
C ARG A 69 -5.67 9.90 15.04
N THR A 70 -6.63 9.12 15.53
CA THR A 70 -6.38 8.07 16.51
C THR A 70 -5.91 6.78 15.83
N ALA A 71 -5.24 5.91 16.58
CA ALA A 71 -4.85 4.57 16.11
C ALA A 71 -6.04 3.79 15.51
N ARG A 72 -7.23 3.90 16.13
CA ARG A 72 -8.46 3.28 15.62
C ARG A 72 -8.88 3.85 14.27
N GLN A 73 -8.82 5.16 14.10
CA GLN A 73 -9.16 5.80 12.82
C GLN A 73 -8.18 5.41 11.71
N THR A 74 -6.89 5.26 12.02
CA THR A 74 -5.88 4.78 11.07
C THR A 74 -6.12 3.32 10.69
N LEU A 75 -6.42 2.45 11.67
CA LEU A 75 -6.77 1.06 11.43
C LEU A 75 -8.00 0.93 10.51
N ASP A 76 -9.08 1.65 10.82
CA ASP A 76 -10.30 1.63 10.02
C ASP A 76 -10.07 2.14 8.59
N ASN A 77 -9.15 3.10 8.40
CA ASN A 77 -8.77 3.58 7.07
C ASN A 77 -8.08 2.49 6.25
N LEU A 78 -7.14 1.75 6.86
CA LEU A 78 -6.41 0.68 6.19
C LEU A 78 -7.32 -0.49 5.81
N LEU A 79 -8.21 -0.91 6.72
CA LEU A 79 -9.17 -1.98 6.45
C LEU A 79 -10.12 -1.64 5.30
N LYS A 80 -10.60 -0.38 5.22
CA LYS A 80 -11.44 0.10 4.11
C LYS A 80 -10.72 0.06 2.76
N ARG A 81 -9.39 0.09 2.75
CA ARG A 81 -8.55 0.03 1.54
C ARG A 81 -8.18 -1.41 1.15
N GLY A 82 -8.72 -2.41 1.82
CA GLY A 82 -8.45 -3.82 1.53
C GLY A 82 -7.14 -4.34 2.10
N VAL A 83 -6.49 -3.58 3.00
CA VAL A 83 -5.32 -4.09 3.75
C VAL A 83 -5.80 -5.16 4.71
N GLN A 84 -5.14 -6.33 4.71
CA GLN A 84 -5.45 -7.39 5.66
C GLN A 84 -5.30 -6.91 7.11
N LYS A 85 -6.21 -7.36 7.98
CA LYS A 85 -6.25 -6.96 9.39
C LYS A 85 -4.91 -7.16 10.11
N LYS A 86 -4.20 -8.25 9.82
CA LYS A 86 -2.87 -8.53 10.38
C LYS A 86 -1.88 -7.42 10.03
N CYS A 87 -1.73 -7.09 8.74
CA CYS A 87 -0.84 -6.04 8.26
C CYS A 87 -1.23 -4.67 8.80
N ALA A 88 -2.54 -4.36 8.81
CA ALA A 88 -3.04 -3.09 9.30
C ALA A 88 -2.74 -2.87 10.79
N LEU A 89 -2.90 -3.92 11.61
CA LEU A 89 -2.54 -3.88 13.04
C LEU A 89 -1.03 -3.67 13.22
N MET A 90 -0.20 -4.46 12.54
CA MET A 90 1.26 -4.31 12.61
C MET A 90 1.73 -2.92 12.20
N THR A 91 1.11 -2.30 11.19
CA THR A 91 1.41 -0.93 10.78
C THR A 91 1.02 0.07 11.86
N VAL A 92 -0.16 -0.07 12.47
CA VAL A 92 -0.62 0.83 13.53
C VAL A 92 0.24 0.69 14.78
N GLU A 93 0.60 -0.53 15.19
CA GLU A 93 1.52 -0.79 16.30
C GLU A 93 2.86 -0.07 16.08
N LYS A 94 3.48 -0.26 14.91
CA LYS A 94 4.73 0.42 14.55
C LYS A 94 4.62 1.94 14.56
N LEU A 95 3.46 2.52 14.24
CA LEU A 95 3.27 3.97 14.24
C LEU A 95 3.06 4.56 15.64
N VAL A 96 2.64 3.74 16.61
CA VAL A 96 2.46 4.15 18.01
C VAL A 96 3.76 4.04 18.80
N GLU A 97 4.67 3.14 18.40
CA GLU A 97 6.00 2.99 19.01
C GLU A 97 6.98 4.12 18.68
N VAL A 98 6.66 4.99 17.71
CA VAL A 98 7.45 6.17 17.30
C VAL A 98 7.04 7.40 18.10
#